data_AF-A0A2B2B0Z4-F1
#
_entry.id   AF-A0A2B2B0Z4-F1
#
_cell.length_a   1.000
_cell.length_b   1.000
_cell.length_c   1.000
_cell.angle_alpha   90.00
_cell.angle_beta   90.00
_cell.angle_gamma   90.00
#
_symmetry.space_group_name_H-M   'P 1'
#
loop_
_entity.id
_entity.type
_entity.pdbx_description
1 polymer ?
#
loop_
_entity_poly.entity_id
_entity_poly.type
_entity_poly.pdbx_seq_one_letter_code
_entity_poly.pdbx_strand_id
1 'polypeptide(L)'
;MQVAAGREDRLLDDDGGHLIGTQFHGSGDIDNLIAQNRQINRSGGEWYKVEKEWAKALKEIPPKKVSVKIEPVYSGSSLRPSFFEIVYEIEGKGIFEKMIRNGAGS
;
A
#
# COMPACT_ATOMS: atom_id res chain seq x y z
N MET A 1 3.00 5.75 20.83
CA MET A 1 1.88 4.79 20.75
C MET A 1 1.30 4.88 19.34
N GLN A 2 1.43 3.83 18.54
CA GLN A 2 0.76 3.75 17.25
C GLN A 2 -0.75 3.64 17.51
N VAL A 3 -1.54 4.58 17.01
CA VAL A 3 -3.00 4.48 17.03
C VAL A 3 -3.36 3.24 16.20
N ALA A 4 -4.10 2.29 16.77
CA ALA A 4 -4.39 1.03 16.08
C ALA A 4 -5.22 1.29 14.80
N ALA A 5 -4.59 1.13 13.64
CA ALA A 5 -5.27 1.21 12.35
C ALA A 5 -6.40 0.17 12.29
N GLY A 6 -7.57 0.55 11.76
CA GLY A 6 -8.76 -0.31 11.64
C GLY A 6 -9.62 -0.45 12.91
N ARG A 7 -9.18 0.04 14.08
CA ARG A 7 -9.94 -0.01 15.35
C ARG A 7 -10.57 -1.38 15.63
N GLU A 8 -11.90 -1.44 15.77
CA GLU A 8 -12.68 -2.65 16.08
C GLU A 8 -12.79 -3.61 14.89
N ASP A 9 -12.59 -3.12 13.66
CA ASP A 9 -12.68 -3.90 12.42
C ASP A 9 -11.35 -4.56 12.02
N ARG A 10 -10.28 -4.30 12.79
CA ARG A 10 -8.96 -4.89 12.55
C ARG A 10 -9.02 -6.40 12.76
N LEU A 11 -8.50 -7.15 11.80
CA LEU A 11 -8.33 -8.60 11.92
C LEU A 11 -7.02 -8.95 12.64
N LEU A 12 -7.00 -10.11 13.29
CA LEU A 12 -5.82 -10.60 14.05
C LEU A 12 -4.57 -10.72 13.16
N ASP A 13 -4.76 -10.94 11.86
CA ASP A 13 -3.71 -11.06 10.87
C ASP A 13 -3.40 -9.76 10.11
N ASP A 14 -3.93 -8.62 10.56
CA ASP A 14 -3.56 -7.31 10.03
C ASP A 14 -2.30 -6.75 10.72
N ASP A 15 -1.35 -6.29 9.91
CA ASP A 15 -0.25 -5.43 10.36
C ASP A 15 -0.73 -3.97 10.41
N GLY A 16 -0.08 -3.12 11.23
CA GLY A 16 -0.20 -1.67 11.10
C GLY A 16 0.58 -1.23 9.87
N GLY A 17 -0.07 -1.30 8.70
CA GLY A 17 0.56 -1.07 7.41
C GLY A 17 0.74 0.40 7.13
N HIS A 18 1.93 0.79 6.63
CA HIS A 18 2.13 2.12 6.09
C HIS A 18 1.62 2.16 4.65
N LEU A 19 0.72 3.09 4.31
CA LEU A 19 0.19 3.24 2.94
C LEU A 19 1.29 3.55 1.90
N ILE A 20 2.41 4.10 2.35
CA ILE A 20 3.63 4.21 1.56
C ILE A 20 4.76 3.74 2.48
N GLY A 21 5.52 2.73 2.06
CA GLY A 21 6.67 2.26 2.82
C GLY A 21 7.60 3.41 3.22
N THR A 22 8.09 3.37 4.46
CA THR A 22 8.94 4.41 5.07
C THR A 22 10.16 4.80 4.22
N GLN A 23 10.58 3.92 3.32
CA GLN A 23 11.65 4.12 2.33
C GLN A 23 11.39 5.26 1.32
N PHE A 24 10.16 5.74 1.16
CA PHE A 24 9.81 6.78 0.17
C PHE A 24 9.62 8.18 0.77
N HIS A 25 9.90 8.39 2.06
CA HIS A 25 9.66 9.68 2.76
C HIS A 25 8.23 10.21 2.55
N GLY A 26 7.22 9.33 2.52
CA GLY A 26 5.82 9.74 2.48
C GLY A 26 5.52 10.73 3.61
N SER A 27 4.69 11.75 3.35
CA SER A 27 4.32 12.78 4.33
C SER A 27 4.10 12.11 5.69
N GLY A 28 4.82 12.56 6.71
CA GLY A 28 4.75 12.04 8.08
C GLY A 28 3.43 12.34 8.79
N ASP A 29 2.34 12.49 8.04
CA ASP A 29 1.01 12.65 8.57
C ASP A 29 0.44 11.29 8.96
N ILE A 30 -0.25 11.31 10.09
CA ILE A 30 -0.82 10.18 10.83
C ILE A 30 -1.83 9.37 9.98
N ASP A 31 -2.16 9.84 8.78
CA ASP A 31 -3.04 9.20 7.78
C ASP A 31 -2.43 7.94 7.13
N ASN A 32 -1.14 7.67 7.37
CA ASN A 32 -0.41 6.57 6.74
C ASN A 32 -0.64 5.20 7.37
N LEU A 33 -1.44 5.04 8.44
CA LEU A 33 -1.64 3.75 9.12
C LEU A 33 -3.00 3.14 8.79
N ILE A 34 -3.02 2.11 7.94
CA ILE A 34 -4.23 1.34 7.60
C ILE A 34 -4.07 -0.12 8.01
N ALA A 35 -5.16 -0.74 8.46
CA ALA A 35 -5.21 -2.17 8.73
C ALA A 35 -5.02 -2.93 7.41
N GLN A 36 -3.84 -3.50 7.21
CA GLN A 36 -3.46 -4.22 6.02
C GLN A 36 -3.16 -5.67 6.36
N ASN A 37 -3.74 -6.60 5.61
CA ASN A 37 -3.51 -8.02 5.80
C ASN A 37 -2.01 -8.34 5.63
N ARG A 38 -1.44 -9.08 6.58
CA ARG A 38 -0.01 -9.44 6.57
C ARG A 38 0.43 -10.18 5.32
N GLN A 39 -0.44 -10.94 4.65
CA GLN A 39 -0.08 -11.74 3.48
C GLN A 39 0.20 -10.85 2.26
N ILE A 40 -0.54 -9.74 2.13
CA ILE A 40 -0.31 -8.79 1.03
C ILE A 40 0.86 -7.84 1.35
N ASN A 41 1.02 -7.45 2.62
CA ASN A 41 1.98 -6.44 3.06
C ASN A 41 3.41 -6.99 3.19
N ARG A 42 3.58 -8.24 3.64
CA ARG A 42 4.91 -8.82 3.87
C ARG A 42 5.54 -9.32 2.58
N SER A 43 6.83 -9.65 2.67
CA SER A 43 7.63 -10.21 1.58
C SER A 43 6.89 -11.35 0.85
N GLY A 44 6.75 -11.20 -0.48
CA GLY A 44 6.03 -12.14 -1.34
C GLY A 44 4.59 -11.73 -1.67
N GLY A 45 4.00 -10.84 -0.87
CA GLY A 45 2.67 -10.28 -1.11
C GLY A 45 2.62 -9.29 -2.27
N GLU A 46 1.42 -9.08 -2.81
CA GLU A 46 1.20 -8.18 -3.95
C GLU A 46 1.58 -6.73 -3.65
N TRP A 47 1.30 -6.23 -2.44
CA TRP A 47 1.68 -4.88 -2.03
C TRP A 47 3.20 -4.71 -2.04
N TYR A 48 3.90 -5.65 -1.40
CA TYR A 48 5.37 -5.68 -1.36
C TYR A 48 5.98 -5.70 -2.77
N LYS A 49 5.40 -6.44 -3.72
CA LYS A 49 5.88 -6.50 -5.11
C LYS A 49 5.75 -5.15 -5.82
N VAL A 50 4.63 -4.47 -5.64
CA VAL A 50 4.38 -3.13 -6.19
C VAL A 50 5.39 -2.12 -5.62
N GLU A 51 5.58 -2.08 -4.30
CA GLU A 51 6.58 -1.19 -3.67
C GLU A 51 8.01 -1.47 -4.17
N LYS A 52 8.36 -2.74 -4.38
CA LYS A 52 9.67 -3.12 -4.92
C LYS A 52 9.87 -2.65 -6.36
N GLU A 53 8.82 -2.63 -7.17
CA GLU A 53 8.88 -2.10 -8.54
C GLU A 53 9.18 -0.60 -8.54
N TRP A 54 8.47 0.17 -7.71
CA TRP A 54 8.71 1.60 -7.55
C TRP A 54 10.13 1.87 -7.06
N ALA A 55 10.58 1.12 -6.04
CA ALA A 55 11.94 1.23 -5.51
C ALA A 55 13.01 0.94 -6.58
N LYS A 56 12.76 -0.02 -7.47
CA LYS A 56 13.67 -0.34 -8.57
C LYS A 56 13.76 0.83 -9.56
N ALA A 57 12.63 1.41 -9.95
CA ALA A 57 12.59 2.54 -10.88
C ALA A 57 13.35 3.77 -10.33
N LEU A 58 13.17 4.09 -9.05
CA LEU A 58 13.88 5.19 -8.39
C LEU A 58 15.39 4.95 -8.26
N LYS A 59 15.87 3.70 -8.32
CA LYS A 59 17.29 3.33 -8.23
C LYS A 59 17.99 3.24 -9.59
N GLU A 60 17.28 3.39 -10.70
CA GLU A 60 17.89 3.42 -12.04
C GLU A 60 18.81 4.65 -12.20
N ILE A 61 19.68 4.64 -13.22
CA ILE A 61 20.60 5.76 -13.52
C ILE A 61 20.37 6.20 -14.97
N PRO A 62 19.83 7.41 -15.22
CA PRO A 62 19.31 8.35 -14.22
C PRO A 62 18.05 7.79 -13.50
N PRO A 63 17.75 8.24 -12.27
CA PRO A 63 16.53 7.85 -11.55
C PRO A 63 15.28 8.19 -12.35
N LYS A 64 14.33 7.26 -12.40
CA LYS A 64 13.01 7.51 -13.02
C LYS A 64 12.07 8.18 -12.04
N LYS A 65 11.16 9.00 -12.55
CA LYS A 65 10.03 9.50 -11.75
C LYS A 65 8.97 8.40 -11.59
N VAL A 66 8.40 8.34 -10.38
CA VAL A 66 7.26 7.48 -10.05
C VAL A 66 6.17 8.35 -9.43
N SER A 67 4.98 8.34 -10.03
CA SER A 67 3.79 9.02 -9.52
C SER A 67 2.80 7.97 -9.04
N VAL A 68 2.22 8.12 -7.85
CA VAL A 68 1.35 7.09 -7.25
C VAL A 68 0.09 7.74 -6.69
N LYS A 69 -1.06 7.11 -6.94
CA LYS A 69 -2.35 7.39 -6.33
C LYS A 69 -2.90 6.09 -5.73
N ILE A 70 -3.26 6.12 -4.45
CA ILE A 70 -3.80 4.96 -3.73
C ILE A 70 -5.15 5.35 -3.14
N GLU A 71 -6.18 4.55 -3.40
CA GLU A 71 -7.53 4.72 -2.87
C GLU A 71 -7.94 3.44 -2.11
N PRO A 72 -8.04 3.50 -0.77
CA PRO A 72 -8.62 2.42 0.02
C PRO A 72 -10.14 2.36 -0.21
N VAL A 73 -10.66 1.18 -0.54
CA VAL A 73 -12.09 0.94 -0.78
C VAL A 73 -12.70 0.23 0.43
N TYR A 74 -13.65 0.87 1.10
CA TYR A 74 -14.34 0.34 2.28
C TYR A 74 -15.69 -0.26 1.91
N SER A 75 -16.10 -1.31 2.63
CA SER A 75 -17.42 -1.92 2.47
C SER A 75 -18.31 -1.61 3.68
N GLY A 76 -19.49 -1.06 3.42
CA GLY A 76 -20.45 -0.72 4.49
C GLY A 76 -19.89 0.33 5.45
N SER A 77 -20.04 0.07 6.76
CA SER A 77 -19.56 0.94 7.84
C SER A 77 -18.17 0.57 8.37
N SER A 78 -17.46 -0.35 7.70
CA SER A 78 -16.17 -0.84 8.18
C SER A 78 -15.08 0.22 8.08
N LEU A 79 -14.25 0.32 9.12
CA LEU A 79 -13.02 1.13 9.16
C LEU A 79 -11.80 0.38 8.63
N ARG A 80 -11.99 -0.86 8.14
CA ARG A 80 -10.97 -1.65 7.45
C ARG A 80 -11.30 -1.70 5.96
N PRO A 81 -10.39 -1.30 5.06
CA PRO A 81 -10.65 -1.37 3.63
C PRO A 81 -10.76 -2.83 3.19
N SER A 82 -11.63 -3.09 2.23
CA SER A 82 -11.78 -4.39 1.58
C SER A 82 -10.76 -4.58 0.45
N PHE A 83 -10.42 -3.50 -0.25
CA PHE A 83 -9.46 -3.49 -1.35
C PHE A 83 -8.68 -2.18 -1.36
N PHE A 84 -7.58 -2.16 -2.10
CA PHE A 84 -6.83 -0.96 -2.44
C PHE A 84 -6.76 -0.83 -3.95
N GLU A 85 -7.20 0.30 -4.47
CA GLU A 85 -7.01 0.69 -5.87
C GLU A 85 -5.74 1.53 -5.95
N ILE A 86 -4.79 1.10 -6.77
CA ILE A 86 -3.49 1.72 -6.92
C ILE A 86 -3.30 2.06 -8.39
N VAL A 87 -3.15 3.35 -8.68
CA VAL A 87 -2.77 3.84 -10.00
C VAL A 87 -1.37 4.43 -9.88
N TYR A 88 -0.43 3.95 -10.66
CA TYR A 88 0.93 4.48 -10.65
C TYR A 88 1.50 4.63 -12.05
N GLU A 89 2.31 5.66 -12.24
CA GLU A 89 3.05 5.92 -13.47
C GLU A 89 4.54 5.80 -13.19
N ILE A 90 5.25 5.06 -14.03
CA ILE A 90 6.72 5.04 -14.04
C ILE A 90 7.19 5.66 -15.34
N GLU A 91 8.05 6.67 -15.23
CA GLU A 91 8.65 7.37 -16.36
C GLU A 91 9.28 6.37 -17.35
N GLY A 92 8.82 6.44 -18.60
CA GLY A 92 9.28 5.57 -19.69
C GLY A 92 8.77 4.12 -19.65
N LYS A 93 7.92 3.74 -18.68
CA LYS A 93 7.22 2.44 -18.67
C LYS A 93 5.70 2.57 -18.87
N GLY A 94 5.11 3.68 -18.44
CA GLY A 94 3.68 3.97 -18.59
C GLY A 94 2.90 3.93 -17.27
N ILE A 95 1.58 3.91 -17.40
CA ILE A 95 0.60 3.91 -16.31
C ILE A 95 0.15 2.47 -16.03
N PHE A 96 0.05 2.13 -14.76
CA PHE A 96 -0.34 0.83 -14.25
C PHE A 96 -1.49 0.99 -13.25
N GLU A 97 -2.44 0.07 -13.32
CA GLU A 97 -3.57 0.00 -12.40
C GLU A 97 -3.56 -1.37 -11.69
N LYS A 98 -3.73 -1.35 -10.37
CA LYS A 98 -3.77 -2.55 -9.53
C LYS A 98 -4.91 -2.44 -8.52
N MET A 99 -5.67 -3.53 -8.40
CA MET A 99 -6.62 -3.71 -7.31
C MET A 99 -6.10 -4.84 -6.41
N ILE A 100 -5.77 -4.51 -5.16
CA ILE A 100 -5.24 -5.48 -4.18
C ILE A 100 -6.29 -5.73 -3.12
N ARG A 101 -6.73 -6.99 -2.97
CA ARG A 101 -7.67 -7.37 -1.92
C ARG A 101 -7.00 -7.37 -0.56
N ASN A 102 -7.66 -6.76 0.42
CA ASN A 102 -7.17 -6.72 1.79
C ASN A 102 -7.60 -7.98 2.55
N GLY A 103 -7.09 -9.16 2.16
CA GLY A 103 -7.46 -10.44 2.80
C GLY A 103 -6.56 -11.60 2.41
N ALA A 104 -6.75 -12.74 3.07
CA ALA A 104 -5.99 -13.96 2.80
C ALA A 104 -6.31 -14.55 1.42
N GLY A 105 -5.30 -15.11 0.75
CA GLY A 105 -5.42 -15.75 -0.56
C GLY A 105 -5.45 -14.80 -1.77
N SER A 106 -4.94 -13.58 -1.59
CA SER A 106 -4.80 -12.54 -2.63
C SER A 106 -3.49 -12.67 -3.40
#